data_AF-A0A962YWX6-F1
#
_entry.id   AF-A0A962YWX6-F1
#
_cell.length_a   1.000
_cell.length_b   1.000
_cell.length_c   1.000
_cell.angle_alpha   90.00
_cell.angle_beta   90.00
_cell.angle_gamma   90.00
#
_symmetry.space_group_name_H-M   'P 1'
#
loop_
_entity.id
_entity.type
_entity.pdbx_description
1 polymer ?
#
loop_
_entity_poly.entity_id
_entity_poly.type
_entity_poly.pdbx_seq_one_letter_code
_entity_poly.pdbx_strand_id
1 'polypeptide(L)'
;SHRINKAVANGAKVFVINPVDYSFTFHVAGKVITADVISTLSEVIDALNNGSSSEVAKQMADALKSAEKAAVFLGAFSLNHPHAAYIRAQVRKLAELTGTSIGVLTEGANASGAYLAGAVPHRGPAGAETKGPRGLSAKELFIDKPVRAYFFLGFEPEFDTVFPAAAMQSLRAADLAVCLTSYVTDTMKTYADVILPIAPFTENEGTFVNVEGTWQSFDAAGPLKGKAKPAWQVIRAIARAMQMSGFDYEFVTDIRDEVKAKVEAMSPYQPKPVSLGEKPALKKGLLRMGAYPPSCVDGVVRRAKALQETNHQGTASIGLNEKEAKALGFNLGDRVTAIQGGTRVTLPVLIDNRLADGIVSIPMGLPETAGFGEVMAFVEFDREGL
;
A
#
# COMPACT_ATOMS: atom_id res chain seq x y z
N SER A 1 -6.12 -15.50 -5.11
CA SER A 1 -6.49 -16.27 -6.33
C SER A 1 -7.04 -17.67 -6.05
N HIS A 2 -6.33 -18.58 -5.37
CA HIS A 2 -6.81 -19.96 -5.14
C HIS A 2 -8.23 -20.06 -4.57
N ARG A 3 -8.55 -19.28 -3.52
CA ARG A 3 -9.88 -19.26 -2.90
C ARG A 3 -10.98 -18.71 -3.81
N ILE A 4 -10.66 -17.71 -4.63
CA ILE A 4 -11.58 -17.15 -5.63
C ILE A 4 -11.85 -18.19 -6.72
N ASN A 5 -10.82 -18.91 -7.17
CA ASN A 5 -10.96 -20.04 -8.09
C ASN A 5 -11.93 -21.11 -7.55
N LYS A 6 -11.78 -21.50 -6.28
CA LYS A 6 -12.69 -22.44 -5.62
C LYS A 6 -14.13 -21.90 -5.56
N ALA A 7 -14.30 -20.61 -5.28
CA ALA A 7 -15.63 -19.99 -5.27
C ALA A 7 -16.26 -19.99 -6.68
N VAL A 8 -15.49 -19.65 -7.72
CA VAL A 8 -15.94 -19.68 -9.12
C VAL A 8 -16.31 -21.11 -9.55
N ALA A 9 -15.51 -22.11 -9.17
CA ALA A 9 -15.83 -23.51 -9.42
C ALA A 9 -17.15 -23.95 -8.75
N ASN A 10 -17.54 -23.28 -7.66
CA ASN A 10 -18.81 -23.47 -6.97
C ASN A 10 -19.92 -22.50 -7.46
N GLY A 11 -19.75 -21.86 -8.62
CA GLY A 11 -20.75 -21.01 -9.25
C GLY A 11 -20.72 -19.52 -8.88
N ALA A 12 -19.72 -19.06 -8.13
CA ALA A 12 -19.59 -17.63 -7.82
C ALA A 12 -19.29 -16.82 -9.09
N LYS A 13 -19.98 -15.69 -9.26
CA LYS A 13 -19.67 -14.69 -10.29
C LYS A 13 -18.64 -13.71 -9.74
N VAL A 14 -17.59 -13.43 -10.50
CA VAL A 14 -16.53 -12.49 -10.12
C VAL A 14 -16.56 -11.28 -11.04
N PHE A 15 -16.59 -10.10 -10.45
CA PHE A 15 -16.49 -8.82 -11.15
C PHE A 15 -15.25 -8.08 -10.69
N VAL A 16 -14.61 -7.31 -11.59
CA VAL A 16 -13.41 -6.54 -11.26
C VAL A 16 -13.53 -5.10 -11.74
N ILE A 17 -13.07 -4.16 -10.92
CA ILE A 17 -12.90 -2.75 -11.27
C ILE A 17 -11.44 -2.42 -11.00
N ASN A 18 -10.67 -2.13 -12.05
CA ASN A 18 -9.23 -1.90 -11.93
C ASN A 18 -8.73 -0.86 -12.94
N PRO A 19 -7.62 -0.16 -12.67
CA PRO A 19 -6.96 0.70 -13.66
C PRO A 19 -6.16 -0.09 -14.71
N VAL A 20 -5.99 -1.40 -14.51
CA VAL A 20 -5.25 -2.29 -15.41
C VAL A 20 -6.06 -3.55 -15.68
N ASP A 21 -6.09 -3.99 -16.93
CA ASP A 21 -6.65 -5.27 -17.36
C ASP A 21 -5.72 -6.44 -17.00
N TYR A 22 -5.72 -6.81 -15.72
CA TYR A 22 -4.93 -7.94 -15.22
C TYR A 22 -5.45 -9.28 -15.76
N SER A 23 -4.52 -10.20 -16.03
CA SER A 23 -4.87 -11.59 -16.28
C SER A 23 -5.17 -12.31 -14.96
N PHE A 24 -6.33 -12.95 -14.89
CA PHE A 24 -6.74 -13.73 -13.72
C PHE A 24 -6.69 -15.22 -14.01
N THR A 25 -6.37 -16.01 -12.99
CA THR A 25 -6.38 -17.48 -13.07
C THR A 25 -7.76 -18.09 -12.84
N PHE A 26 -8.80 -17.26 -12.78
CA PHE A 26 -10.20 -17.60 -12.58
C PHE A 26 -11.07 -16.87 -13.60
N HIS A 27 -12.25 -17.40 -13.90
CA HIS A 27 -13.22 -16.73 -14.77
C HIS A 27 -13.74 -15.44 -14.11
N VAL A 28 -13.75 -14.35 -14.89
CA VAL A 28 -14.29 -13.05 -14.52
C VAL A 28 -15.53 -12.81 -15.36
N ALA A 29 -16.69 -12.68 -14.70
CA ALA A 29 -17.99 -12.47 -15.32
C ALA A 29 -18.13 -11.07 -15.94
N GLY A 30 -17.45 -10.07 -15.38
CA GLY A 30 -17.41 -8.72 -15.92
C GLY A 30 -16.25 -7.89 -15.39
N LYS A 31 -15.71 -6.99 -16.21
CA LYS A 31 -14.60 -6.11 -15.85
C LYS A 31 -14.86 -4.68 -16.28
N VAL A 32 -14.42 -3.73 -15.46
CA VAL A 32 -14.38 -2.30 -15.79
C VAL A 32 -12.93 -1.84 -15.63
N ILE A 33 -12.31 -1.45 -16.74
CA ILE A 33 -10.93 -0.96 -16.77
C ILE A 33 -10.96 0.55 -16.79
N THR A 34 -10.67 1.19 -15.65
CA THR A 34 -10.89 2.62 -15.43
C THR A 34 -9.95 3.22 -14.40
N ALA A 35 -9.52 4.47 -14.63
CA ALA A 35 -8.91 5.31 -13.59
C ALA A 35 -9.95 5.81 -12.57
N ASP A 36 -11.22 5.91 -12.99
CA ASP A 36 -12.31 6.50 -12.22
C ASP A 36 -13.17 5.42 -11.55
N VAL A 37 -12.58 4.79 -10.53
CA VAL A 37 -13.29 3.81 -9.69
C VAL A 37 -14.47 4.42 -8.94
N ILE A 38 -14.42 5.73 -8.64
CA ILE A 38 -15.47 6.42 -7.87
C ILE A 38 -16.76 6.47 -8.68
N SER A 39 -16.72 6.89 -9.95
CA SER A 39 -17.92 6.91 -10.78
C SER A 39 -18.46 5.52 -11.05
N THR A 40 -17.61 4.52 -11.30
CA THR A 40 -18.07 3.14 -11.48
C THR A 40 -18.79 2.63 -10.23
N LEU A 41 -18.26 2.88 -9.03
CA LEU A 41 -18.95 2.50 -7.79
C LEU A 41 -20.25 3.27 -7.58
N SER A 42 -20.31 4.56 -7.95
CA SER A 42 -21.56 5.33 -7.95
C SER A 42 -22.60 4.70 -8.87
N GLU A 43 -22.23 4.32 -10.10
CA GLU A 43 -23.15 3.68 -11.04
C GLU A 43 -23.70 2.35 -10.50
N VAL A 44 -22.88 1.56 -9.79
CA VAL A 44 -23.35 0.31 -9.15
C VAL A 44 -24.33 0.62 -8.02
N ILE A 45 -24.03 1.61 -7.17
CA ILE A 45 -24.94 2.05 -6.10
C ILE A 45 -26.26 2.58 -6.67
N ASP A 46 -26.21 3.34 -7.76
CA ASP A 46 -27.40 3.85 -8.44
C ASP A 46 -28.22 2.68 -9.00
N ALA A 47 -27.59 1.68 -9.62
CA ALA A 47 -28.27 0.47 -10.09
C ALA A 47 -28.90 -0.34 -8.94
N LEU A 48 -28.32 -0.31 -7.74
CA LEU A 48 -28.92 -0.93 -6.56
C LEU A 48 -30.19 -0.20 -6.07
N ASN A 49 -30.27 1.12 -6.22
CA ASN A 49 -31.41 1.92 -5.75
C ASN A 49 -32.49 2.15 -6.82
N ASN A 50 -32.10 2.79 -7.93
CA ASN A 50 -33.00 3.43 -8.88
C ASN A 50 -32.76 3.01 -10.35
N GLY A 51 -31.79 2.10 -10.58
CA GLY A 51 -31.31 1.75 -11.91
C GLY A 51 -30.11 2.61 -12.34
N SER A 52 -29.36 2.13 -13.33
CA SER A 52 -28.18 2.78 -13.90
C SER A 52 -28.24 2.72 -15.43
N SER A 53 -27.57 3.61 -16.15
CA SER A 53 -27.41 3.51 -17.61
C SER A 53 -26.32 2.50 -18.02
N SER A 54 -25.40 2.20 -17.10
CA SER A 54 -24.25 1.32 -17.31
C SER A 54 -24.66 -0.14 -17.18
N GLU A 55 -24.57 -0.90 -18.28
CA GLU A 55 -24.98 -2.31 -18.32
C GLU A 55 -24.15 -3.19 -17.38
N VAL A 56 -22.83 -2.96 -17.34
CA VAL A 56 -21.94 -3.68 -16.43
C VAL A 56 -22.25 -3.34 -14.97
N ALA A 57 -22.62 -2.09 -14.66
CA ALA A 57 -23.02 -1.70 -13.31
C ALA A 57 -24.32 -2.39 -12.87
N LYS A 58 -25.30 -2.52 -13.78
CA LYS A 58 -26.52 -3.31 -13.53
C LYS A 58 -26.18 -4.77 -13.25
N GLN A 59 -25.33 -5.40 -14.07
CA GLN A 59 -24.93 -6.78 -13.86
C GLN A 59 -24.24 -7.01 -12.51
N MET A 60 -23.38 -6.07 -12.09
CA MET A 60 -22.76 -6.12 -10.76
C MET A 60 -23.82 -5.99 -9.65
N ALA A 61 -24.73 -5.02 -9.76
CA ALA A 61 -25.79 -4.80 -8.79
C ALA A 61 -26.74 -6.01 -8.67
N ASP A 62 -27.14 -6.59 -9.79
CA ASP A 62 -28.00 -7.78 -9.83
C ASP A 62 -27.29 -9.00 -9.24
N ALA A 63 -26.01 -9.19 -9.54
CA ALA A 63 -25.21 -10.26 -8.94
C ALA A 63 -25.10 -10.11 -7.42
N LEU A 64 -24.92 -8.88 -6.92
CA LEU A 64 -24.87 -8.61 -5.48
C LEU A 64 -26.23 -8.83 -4.79
N LYS A 65 -27.34 -8.41 -5.41
CA LYS A 65 -28.70 -8.60 -4.88
C LYS A 65 -29.16 -10.05 -4.86
N SER A 66 -28.77 -10.83 -5.88
CA SER A 66 -29.22 -12.22 -6.06
C SER A 66 -28.32 -13.24 -5.35
N ALA A 67 -27.14 -12.86 -4.90
CA ALA A 67 -26.21 -13.77 -4.24
C ALA A 67 -26.68 -14.13 -2.83
N GLU A 68 -26.66 -15.42 -2.49
CA GLU A 68 -26.81 -15.88 -1.10
C GLU A 68 -25.67 -15.36 -0.21
N LYS A 69 -24.45 -15.33 -0.77
CA LYS A 69 -23.24 -14.82 -0.12
C LYS A 69 -22.44 -13.99 -1.12
N ALA A 70 -22.18 -12.74 -0.76
CA ALA A 70 -21.38 -11.82 -1.55
C ALA A 70 -20.24 -11.23 -0.72
N ALA A 71 -19.12 -10.94 -1.38
CA ALA A 71 -17.98 -10.25 -0.80
C ALA A 71 -17.40 -9.23 -1.79
N VAL A 72 -17.05 -8.04 -1.29
CA VAL A 72 -16.30 -7.02 -2.03
C VAL A 72 -14.91 -6.88 -1.40
N PHE A 73 -13.87 -7.00 -2.22
CA PHE A 73 -12.48 -6.88 -1.78
C PHE A 73 -11.85 -5.58 -2.30
N LEU A 74 -11.27 -4.79 -1.40
CA LEU A 74 -10.48 -3.61 -1.73
C LEU A 74 -8.99 -3.96 -1.76
N GLY A 75 -8.31 -3.60 -2.83
CA GLY A 75 -6.87 -3.82 -3.01
C GLY A 75 -6.05 -2.52 -2.99
N ALA A 76 -4.75 -2.65 -3.26
CA ALA A 76 -3.78 -1.56 -3.17
C ALA A 76 -4.19 -0.29 -3.93
N PHE A 77 -4.72 -0.40 -5.15
CA PHE A 77 -5.17 0.78 -5.91
C PHE A 77 -6.24 1.58 -5.16
N SER A 78 -7.28 0.91 -4.66
CA SER A 78 -8.36 1.56 -3.91
C SER A 78 -7.88 2.12 -2.57
N LEU A 79 -6.93 1.44 -1.91
CA LEU A 79 -6.41 1.83 -0.60
C LEU A 79 -5.46 3.05 -0.67
N ASN A 80 -4.69 3.16 -1.75
CA ASN A 80 -3.76 4.28 -1.99
C ASN A 80 -4.37 5.42 -2.80
N HIS A 81 -5.60 5.28 -3.28
CA HIS A 81 -6.26 6.33 -4.06
C HIS A 81 -6.36 7.65 -3.24
N PRO A 82 -6.20 8.84 -3.85
CA PRO A 82 -6.31 10.13 -3.14
C PRO A 82 -7.65 10.32 -2.42
N HIS A 83 -8.68 9.62 -2.90
CA HIS A 83 -10.02 9.58 -2.31
C HIS A 83 -10.38 8.19 -1.73
N ALA A 84 -9.40 7.45 -1.21
CA ALA A 84 -9.60 6.11 -0.64
C ALA A 84 -10.68 6.07 0.46
N ALA A 85 -10.81 7.15 1.25
CA ALA A 85 -11.87 7.28 2.25
C ALA A 85 -13.28 7.27 1.61
N TYR A 86 -13.46 7.95 0.48
CA TYR A 86 -14.73 7.98 -0.24
C TYR A 86 -15.03 6.62 -0.88
N ILE A 87 -14.04 5.97 -1.48
CA ILE A 87 -14.18 4.62 -2.04
C ILE A 87 -14.63 3.63 -0.96
N ARG A 88 -14.00 3.66 0.23
CA ARG A 88 -14.43 2.83 1.37
C ARG A 88 -15.86 3.14 1.80
N ALA A 89 -16.26 4.41 1.76
CA ALA A 89 -17.63 4.81 2.08
C ALA A 89 -18.63 4.26 1.05
N GLN A 90 -18.32 4.30 -0.25
CA GLN A 90 -19.14 3.71 -1.31
C GLN A 90 -19.30 2.19 -1.13
N VAL A 91 -18.20 1.48 -0.84
CA VAL A 91 -18.24 0.03 -0.61
C VAL A 91 -19.03 -0.32 0.64
N ARG A 92 -18.95 0.48 1.70
CA ARG A 92 -19.83 0.35 2.87
C ARG A 92 -21.28 0.61 2.53
N LYS A 93 -21.58 1.59 1.68
CA LYS A 93 -22.96 1.87 1.25
C LYS A 93 -23.53 0.70 0.43
N LEU A 94 -22.72 0.12 -0.45
CA LEU A 94 -23.07 -1.08 -1.20
C LEU A 94 -23.35 -2.26 -0.25
N ALA A 95 -22.51 -2.47 0.76
CA ALA A 95 -22.72 -3.49 1.77
C ALA A 95 -24.01 -3.28 2.59
N GLU A 96 -24.33 -2.04 2.98
CA GLU A 96 -25.60 -1.71 3.65
C GLU A 96 -26.83 -2.06 2.79
N LEU A 97 -26.74 -1.86 1.47
CA LEU A 97 -27.86 -2.13 0.55
C LEU A 97 -28.05 -3.62 0.22
N THR A 98 -27.03 -4.45 0.44
CA THR A 98 -26.99 -5.83 -0.09
C THR A 98 -26.68 -6.90 0.96
N GLY A 99 -26.21 -6.53 2.15
CA GLY A 99 -25.66 -7.47 3.13
C GLY A 99 -24.29 -8.05 2.75
N THR A 100 -23.63 -7.50 1.72
CA THR A 100 -22.33 -7.96 1.23
C THR A 100 -21.23 -7.77 2.29
N SER A 101 -20.41 -8.80 2.50
CA SER A 101 -19.22 -8.70 3.34
C SER A 101 -18.11 -7.87 2.67
N ILE A 102 -17.30 -7.17 3.45
CA ILE A 102 -16.20 -6.35 2.95
C ILE A 102 -14.88 -6.95 3.42
N GLY A 103 -13.97 -7.19 2.47
CA GLY A 103 -12.58 -7.54 2.75
C GLY A 103 -11.63 -6.43 2.29
N VAL A 104 -10.52 -6.26 3.01
CA VAL A 104 -9.44 -5.34 2.63
C VAL A 104 -8.17 -6.17 2.49
N LEU A 105 -7.62 -6.23 1.29
CA LEU A 105 -6.33 -6.88 1.02
C LEU A 105 -5.23 -5.95 1.48
N THR A 106 -4.64 -6.28 2.63
CA THR A 106 -3.64 -5.44 3.31
C THR A 106 -2.31 -5.41 2.57
N GLU A 107 -1.57 -4.32 2.71
CA GLU A 107 -0.21 -4.20 2.21
C GLU A 107 0.78 -4.89 3.14
N GLY A 108 1.57 -5.83 2.63
CA GLY A 108 2.54 -6.58 3.42
C GLY A 108 1.92 -7.69 4.28
N ALA A 109 2.79 -8.59 4.75
CA ALA A 109 2.39 -9.83 5.41
C ALA A 109 1.78 -9.64 6.82
N ASN A 110 2.07 -8.51 7.49
CA ASN A 110 1.68 -8.26 8.88
C ASN A 110 1.02 -6.90 9.12
N ALA A 111 0.43 -6.28 8.08
CA ALA A 111 -0.26 -5.00 8.25
C ALA A 111 -1.43 -5.10 9.26
N SER A 112 -2.21 -6.18 9.25
CA SER A 112 -3.25 -6.40 10.28
C SER A 112 -2.65 -6.37 11.69
N GLY A 113 -1.53 -7.07 11.91
CA GLY A 113 -0.85 -7.09 13.21
C GLY A 113 -0.32 -5.72 13.62
N ALA A 114 0.26 -4.96 12.69
CA ALA A 114 0.71 -3.60 12.93
C ALA A 114 -0.46 -2.68 13.36
N TYR A 115 -1.60 -2.76 12.67
CA TYR A 115 -2.80 -1.99 13.03
C TYR A 115 -3.39 -2.41 14.38
N LEU A 116 -3.36 -3.70 14.72
CA LEU A 116 -3.81 -4.21 16.04
C LEU A 116 -2.87 -3.79 17.17
N ALA A 117 -1.56 -3.72 16.91
CA ALA A 117 -0.57 -3.22 17.85
C ALA A 117 -0.56 -1.68 17.98
N GLY A 118 -1.38 -0.97 17.21
CA GLY A 118 -1.45 0.49 17.26
C GLY A 118 -0.28 1.20 16.57
N ALA A 119 0.37 0.55 15.59
CA ALA A 119 1.40 1.16 14.75
C ALA A 119 0.78 2.11 13.69
N VAL A 120 -0.07 3.03 14.17
CA VAL A 120 -0.77 4.04 13.38
C VAL A 120 -0.87 5.32 14.21
N PRO A 121 -0.92 6.51 13.59
CA PRO A 121 -0.77 7.76 14.34
C PRO A 121 -1.96 8.13 15.23
N HIS A 122 -3.14 7.55 15.02
CA HIS A 122 -4.40 8.06 15.59
C HIS A 122 -5.00 7.20 16.70
N ARG A 123 -4.37 6.07 17.07
CA ARG A 123 -4.85 5.15 18.10
C ARG A 123 -3.74 4.22 18.59
N GLY A 124 -3.85 3.77 19.83
CA GLY A 124 -2.98 2.77 20.43
C GLY A 124 -3.40 1.33 20.11
N PRO A 125 -2.76 0.34 20.78
CA PRO A 125 -3.09 -1.08 20.62
C PRO A 125 -4.57 -1.36 20.84
N ALA A 126 -5.13 -2.30 20.06
CA ALA A 126 -6.55 -2.65 20.09
C ALA A 126 -7.51 -1.46 19.92
N GLY A 127 -7.05 -0.41 19.21
CA GLY A 127 -7.86 0.78 18.95
C GLY A 127 -8.07 1.70 20.16
N ALA A 128 -7.29 1.53 21.22
CA ALA A 128 -7.32 2.42 22.38
C ALA A 128 -7.05 3.89 21.99
N GLU A 129 -7.64 4.83 22.73
CA GLU A 129 -7.33 6.25 22.53
C GLU A 129 -5.88 6.57 22.84
N THR A 130 -5.31 7.53 22.12
CA THR A 130 -3.93 7.97 22.36
C THR A 130 -3.84 8.77 23.66
N LYS A 131 -2.78 8.55 24.44
CA LYS A 131 -2.44 9.38 25.60
C LYS A 131 -1.82 10.70 25.11
N GLY A 132 -2.62 11.58 24.52
CA GLY A 132 -2.17 12.84 23.94
C GLY A 132 -2.74 13.11 22.55
N PRO A 133 -2.27 14.19 21.88
CA PRO A 133 -2.71 14.50 20.53
C PRO A 133 -2.36 13.35 19.58
N ARG A 134 -3.14 13.21 18.50
CA ARG A 134 -2.80 12.26 17.44
C ARG A 134 -1.37 12.50 16.94
N GLY A 135 -0.69 11.41 16.61
CA GLY A 135 0.56 11.46 15.87
C GLY A 135 0.38 12.03 14.46
N LEU A 136 1.51 12.26 13.81
CA LEU A 136 1.59 12.74 12.43
C LEU A 136 1.52 11.57 11.45
N SER A 137 0.79 11.75 10.35
CA SER A 137 0.82 10.85 9.19
C SER A 137 2.14 10.96 8.43
N ALA A 138 2.44 10.00 7.55
CA ALA A 138 3.64 10.05 6.69
C ALA A 138 3.69 11.32 5.83
N LYS A 139 2.54 11.77 5.30
CA LYS A 139 2.46 13.03 4.55
C LYS A 139 2.83 14.23 5.43
N GLU A 140 2.29 14.28 6.65
CA GLU A 140 2.62 15.35 7.59
C GLU A 140 4.11 15.30 7.97
N LEU A 141 4.66 14.12 8.22
CA LEU A 141 6.06 13.94 8.59
C LEU A 141 7.04 14.36 7.49
N PHE A 142 6.69 14.19 6.20
CA PHE A 142 7.63 14.46 5.10
C PHE A 142 7.33 15.72 4.30
N ILE A 143 6.09 16.23 4.34
CA ILE A 143 5.64 17.34 3.51
C ILE A 143 5.09 18.48 4.37
N ASP A 144 4.01 18.23 5.12
CA ASP A 144 3.25 19.35 5.70
C ASP A 144 3.92 19.93 6.96
N LYS A 145 4.57 19.08 7.76
CA LYS A 145 5.24 19.42 9.02
C LYS A 145 6.47 18.54 9.29
N PRO A 146 7.56 18.71 8.52
CA PRO A 146 8.80 18.00 8.77
C PRO A 146 9.29 18.14 10.21
N VAL A 147 9.77 17.04 10.78
CA VAL A 147 10.27 16.98 12.15
C VAL A 147 11.80 16.95 12.20
N ARG A 148 12.37 17.26 13.38
CA ARG A 148 13.81 17.31 13.60
C ARG A 148 14.46 15.93 13.76
N ALA A 149 13.69 14.90 14.11
CA ALA A 149 14.21 13.56 14.35
C ALA A 149 13.31 12.48 13.75
N TYR A 150 13.92 11.50 13.08
CA TYR A 150 13.25 10.34 12.48
C TYR A 150 13.80 9.03 13.08
N PHE A 151 12.89 8.09 13.36
CA PHE A 151 13.21 6.73 13.75
C PHE A 151 12.55 5.77 12.76
N PHE A 152 13.37 5.03 12.01
CA PHE A 152 12.91 4.06 11.02
C PHE A 152 13.14 2.63 11.51
N LEU A 153 12.17 1.77 11.23
CA LEU A 153 12.22 0.34 11.52
C LEU A 153 11.99 -0.45 10.23
N GLY A 154 13.04 -1.06 9.69
CA GLY A 154 12.98 -1.90 8.48
C GLY A 154 12.45 -1.16 7.26
N PHE A 155 12.74 0.13 7.13
CA PHE A 155 12.15 1.04 6.16
C PHE A 155 13.23 1.84 5.43
N GLU A 156 13.18 1.85 4.10
CA GLU A 156 14.08 2.60 3.22
C GLU A 156 13.28 3.73 2.55
N PRO A 157 13.29 4.98 3.09
CA PRO A 157 12.45 6.09 2.64
C PRO A 157 12.61 6.46 1.16
N GLU A 158 13.72 6.13 0.53
CA GLU A 158 13.93 6.32 -0.90
C GLU A 158 13.08 5.38 -1.79
N PHE A 159 12.56 4.27 -1.22
CA PHE A 159 11.80 3.23 -1.91
C PHE A 159 10.42 2.96 -1.32
N ASP A 160 10.29 2.96 0.01
CA ASP A 160 9.17 2.35 0.73
C ASP A 160 8.06 3.36 1.11
N THR A 161 8.08 4.57 0.53
CA THR A 161 7.06 5.61 0.75
C THR A 161 6.54 6.17 -0.55
N VAL A 162 5.26 6.58 -0.55
CA VAL A 162 4.65 7.31 -1.67
C VAL A 162 5.15 8.75 -1.80
N PHE A 163 6.00 9.23 -0.89
CA PHE A 163 6.59 10.59 -0.88
C PHE A 163 8.13 10.58 -0.92
N PRO A 164 8.79 9.79 -1.79
CA PRO A 164 10.22 9.52 -1.65
C PRO A 164 11.07 10.79 -1.80
N ALA A 165 10.72 11.70 -2.73
CA ALA A 165 11.37 12.99 -2.89
C ALA A 165 11.35 13.85 -1.63
N ALA A 166 10.17 13.99 -1.03
CA ALA A 166 9.93 14.80 0.16
C ALA A 166 10.56 14.18 1.41
N ALA A 167 10.55 12.84 1.50
CA ALA A 167 11.23 12.12 2.56
C ALA A 167 12.75 12.38 2.52
N MET A 168 13.38 12.29 1.35
CA MET A 168 14.81 12.59 1.19
C MET A 168 15.14 14.05 1.50
N GLN A 169 14.27 15.00 1.14
CA GLN A 169 14.46 16.40 1.49
C GLN A 169 14.36 16.63 3.00
N SER A 170 13.36 16.04 3.64
CA SER A 170 13.13 16.16 5.08
C SER A 170 14.27 15.54 5.90
N LEU A 171 14.83 14.41 5.44
CA LEU A 171 15.96 13.76 6.11
C LEU A 171 17.26 14.56 6.02
N ARG A 172 17.50 15.26 4.90
CA ARG A 172 18.64 16.19 4.80
C ARG A 172 18.55 17.38 5.75
N ALA A 173 17.33 17.74 6.18
CA ALA A 173 17.07 18.84 7.09
C ALA A 173 16.85 18.38 8.54
N ALA A 174 16.87 17.07 8.81
CA ALA A 174 16.73 16.52 10.14
C ALA A 174 18.04 16.68 10.93
N ASP A 175 17.92 16.81 12.25
CA ASP A 175 19.08 16.77 13.15
C ASP A 175 19.47 15.35 13.52
N LEU A 176 18.54 14.40 13.37
CA LEU A 176 18.74 12.99 13.74
C LEU A 176 17.90 12.05 12.88
N ALA A 177 18.52 11.06 12.27
CA ALA A 177 17.88 9.93 11.64
C ALA A 177 18.48 8.61 12.16
N VAL A 178 17.66 7.84 12.89
CA VAL A 178 18.03 6.52 13.43
C VAL A 178 17.36 5.43 12.60
N CYS A 179 18.17 4.56 12.01
CA CYS A 179 17.69 3.46 11.16
C CYS A 179 17.93 2.11 11.84
N LEU A 180 16.87 1.46 12.31
CA LEU A 180 16.89 0.06 12.72
C LEU A 180 16.66 -0.79 11.47
N THR A 181 17.70 -1.42 10.93
CA THR A 181 17.61 -2.12 9.64
C THR A 181 18.42 -3.42 9.60
N SER A 182 17.96 -4.39 8.80
CA SER A 182 18.72 -5.60 8.47
C SER A 182 19.70 -5.37 7.33
N TYR A 183 19.51 -4.31 6.54
CA TYR A 183 20.31 -4.02 5.36
C TYR A 183 20.66 -2.54 5.26
N VAL A 184 21.89 -2.26 4.84
CA VAL A 184 22.38 -0.89 4.64
C VAL A 184 22.50 -0.62 3.14
N THR A 185 22.03 0.55 2.69
CA THR A 185 22.25 1.08 1.34
C THR A 185 23.28 2.21 1.38
N ASP A 186 23.89 2.53 0.24
CA ASP A 186 24.76 3.72 0.16
C ASP A 186 23.94 5.01 0.33
N THR A 187 22.72 5.07 -0.19
CA THR A 187 21.77 6.16 0.06
C THR A 187 21.49 6.34 1.55
N MET A 188 21.27 5.26 2.29
CA MET A 188 21.05 5.30 3.74
C MET A 188 22.19 5.94 4.51
N LYS A 189 23.45 5.66 4.11
CA LYS A 189 24.62 6.29 4.74
C LYS A 189 24.66 7.80 4.54
N THR A 190 23.97 8.36 3.54
CA THR A 190 23.93 9.80 3.29
C THR A 190 22.97 10.55 4.21
N TYR A 191 22.02 9.86 4.84
CA TYR A 191 21.00 10.49 5.67
C TYR A 191 20.93 9.94 7.09
N ALA A 192 21.46 8.75 7.38
CA ALA A 192 21.38 8.14 8.70
C ALA A 192 22.55 8.58 9.59
N ASP A 193 22.23 9.20 10.72
CA ASP A 193 23.22 9.49 11.78
C ASP A 193 23.57 8.23 12.58
N VAL A 194 22.59 7.34 12.75
CA VAL A 194 22.76 6.09 13.50
C VAL A 194 22.12 4.94 12.74
N ILE A 195 22.89 3.87 12.52
CA ILE A 195 22.41 2.62 11.95
C ILE A 195 22.52 1.53 13.02
N LEU A 196 21.38 0.94 13.40
CA LEU A 196 21.29 -0.13 14.39
C LEU A 196 20.90 -1.44 13.69
N PRO A 197 21.77 -2.48 13.73
CA PRO A 197 21.50 -3.72 13.03
C PRO A 197 20.40 -4.53 13.71
N ILE A 198 19.33 -4.85 12.96
CA ILE A 198 18.25 -5.74 13.42
C ILE A 198 18.20 -7.04 12.62
N ALA A 199 17.78 -8.10 13.28
CA ALA A 199 17.59 -9.41 12.65
C ALA A 199 16.41 -9.37 11.64
N PRO A 200 16.56 -9.94 10.44
CA PRO A 200 15.43 -10.16 9.54
C PRO A 200 14.48 -11.21 10.14
N PHE A 201 13.26 -11.30 9.59
CA PHE A 201 12.24 -12.23 10.11
C PHE A 201 12.69 -13.71 10.11
N THR A 202 13.64 -14.09 9.27
CA THR A 202 14.18 -15.46 9.21
C THR A 202 15.11 -15.81 10.36
N GLU A 203 15.66 -14.82 11.07
CA GLU A 203 16.67 -14.99 12.14
C GLU A 203 16.11 -14.62 13.52
N ASN A 204 14.80 -14.35 13.62
CA ASN A 204 14.14 -14.05 14.87
C ASN A 204 12.77 -14.72 14.92
N GLU A 205 12.29 -15.00 16.12
CA GLU A 205 10.92 -15.46 16.39
C GLU A 205 9.93 -14.29 16.43
N GLY A 206 8.66 -14.59 16.16
CA GLY A 206 7.63 -13.56 16.13
C GLY A 206 6.24 -14.09 15.86
N THR A 207 5.31 -13.17 15.60
CA THR A 207 3.93 -13.51 15.24
C THR A 207 3.42 -12.52 14.21
N PHE A 208 2.87 -13.04 13.12
CA PHE A 208 2.13 -12.25 12.15
C PHE A 208 0.63 -12.45 12.33
N VAL A 209 -0.14 -11.42 12.02
CA VAL A 209 -1.59 -11.50 11.87
C VAL A 209 -1.91 -11.30 10.40
N ASN A 210 -2.47 -12.32 9.77
CA ASN A 210 -2.76 -12.27 8.34
C ASN A 210 -4.02 -11.42 8.03
N VAL A 211 -4.37 -11.32 6.76
CA VAL A 211 -5.52 -10.54 6.27
C VAL A 211 -6.88 -11.02 6.82
N GLU A 212 -6.96 -12.25 7.32
CA GLU A 212 -8.15 -12.83 7.93
C GLU A 212 -8.21 -12.61 9.45
N GLY A 213 -7.19 -11.98 10.03
CA GLY A 213 -7.08 -11.82 11.48
C GLY A 213 -6.52 -13.04 12.20
N THR A 214 -5.96 -14.03 11.48
CA THR A 214 -5.36 -15.22 12.11
C THR A 214 -3.95 -14.91 12.59
N TRP A 215 -3.69 -15.19 13.87
CA TRP A 215 -2.39 -15.04 14.52
C TRP A 215 -1.53 -16.28 14.22
N GLN A 216 -0.33 -16.06 13.67
CA GLN A 216 0.57 -17.10 13.20
C GLN A 216 1.96 -16.85 13.79
N SER A 217 2.30 -17.60 14.84
CA SER A 217 3.63 -17.55 15.45
C SER A 217 4.62 -18.39 14.65
N PHE A 218 5.89 -17.99 14.68
CA PHE A 218 6.99 -18.68 14.02
C PHE A 218 8.27 -18.55 14.84
N ASP A 219 9.12 -19.57 14.73
CA ASP A 219 10.44 -19.60 15.34
C ASP A 219 11.50 -19.08 14.35
N ALA A 220 12.66 -18.70 14.88
CA ALA A 220 13.80 -18.34 14.06
C ALA A 220 14.26 -19.55 13.22
N ALA A 221 14.43 -19.37 11.90
CA ALA A 221 14.91 -20.42 11.00
C ALA A 221 16.44 -20.60 11.05
N GLY A 222 17.16 -19.63 11.62
CA GLY A 222 18.61 -19.68 11.79
C GLY A 222 19.09 -18.74 12.91
N PRO A 223 20.37 -18.84 13.30
CA PRO A 223 20.92 -18.00 14.34
C PRO A 223 21.06 -16.53 13.89
N LEU A 224 21.02 -15.62 14.85
CA LEU A 224 21.35 -14.21 14.64
C LEU A 224 22.74 -14.06 14.04
N LYS A 225 22.89 -13.19 13.04
CA LYS A 225 24.19 -12.90 12.43
C LYS A 225 24.88 -11.67 13.03
N GLY A 226 26.19 -11.79 13.23
CA GLY A 226 27.03 -10.70 13.69
C GLY A 226 26.56 -10.12 15.03
N LYS A 227 26.32 -8.80 15.05
CA LYS A 227 25.80 -8.08 16.23
C LYS A 227 24.30 -7.74 16.11
N ALA A 228 23.61 -8.30 15.12
CA ALA A 228 22.19 -8.05 14.94
C ALA A 228 21.40 -8.57 16.14
N LYS A 229 20.32 -7.86 16.48
CA LYS A 229 19.38 -8.23 17.54
C LYS A 229 17.94 -8.16 17.01
N PRO A 230 17.00 -8.91 17.59
CA PRO A 230 15.58 -8.67 17.37
C PRO A 230 15.23 -7.19 17.59
N ALA A 231 14.44 -6.60 16.69
CA ALA A 231 14.15 -5.16 16.74
C ALA A 231 13.55 -4.71 18.09
N TRP A 232 12.68 -5.52 18.68
CA TRP A 232 12.07 -5.24 19.98
C TRP A 232 13.10 -5.15 21.11
N GLN A 233 14.20 -5.94 21.06
CA GLN A 233 15.28 -5.87 22.04
C GLN A 233 16.10 -4.58 21.88
N VAL A 234 16.31 -4.13 20.65
CA VAL A 234 16.97 -2.86 20.36
C VAL A 234 16.12 -1.70 20.90
N ILE A 235 14.81 -1.71 20.62
CA ILE A 235 13.87 -0.71 21.14
C ILE A 235 13.84 -0.71 22.67
N ARG A 236 13.79 -1.90 23.31
CA ARG A 236 13.88 -2.05 24.76
C ARG A 236 15.17 -1.45 25.32
N ALA A 237 16.31 -1.69 24.67
CA ALA A 237 17.60 -1.13 25.10
C ALA A 237 17.64 0.40 25.00
N ILE A 238 17.09 0.97 23.92
CA ILE A 238 16.94 2.43 23.75
C ILE A 238 16.06 3.00 24.86
N ALA A 239 14.89 2.41 25.10
CA ALA A 239 13.96 2.84 26.14
C ALA A 239 14.62 2.81 27.53
N ARG A 240 15.39 1.76 27.84
CA ARG A 240 16.16 1.66 29.09
C ARG A 240 17.23 2.74 29.19
N ALA A 241 17.97 3.03 28.12
CA ALA A 241 18.96 4.10 28.11
C ALA A 241 18.33 5.48 28.33
N MET A 242 17.09 5.65 27.85
CA MET A 242 16.25 6.83 28.09
C MET A 242 15.50 6.80 29.43
N GLN A 243 15.71 5.77 30.27
CA GLN A 243 15.06 5.59 31.57
C GLN A 243 13.52 5.56 31.48
N MET A 244 12.98 5.05 30.38
CA MET A 244 11.55 4.85 30.17
C MET A 244 11.07 3.56 30.84
N SER A 245 9.88 3.60 31.45
CA SER A 245 9.22 2.43 32.03
C SER A 245 8.30 1.72 31.02
N GLY A 246 7.91 0.48 31.32
CA GLY A 246 6.96 -0.30 30.51
C GLY A 246 7.58 -1.06 29.35
N PHE A 247 8.90 -1.30 29.39
CA PHE A 247 9.66 -2.02 28.37
C PHE A 247 10.33 -3.30 28.90
N ASP A 248 10.01 -3.73 30.12
CA ASP A 248 10.66 -4.84 30.83
C ASP A 248 10.19 -6.24 30.37
N TYR A 249 9.89 -6.41 29.09
CA TYR A 249 9.53 -7.70 28.49
C TYR A 249 10.74 -8.61 28.43
N GLU A 250 10.60 -9.89 28.76
CA GLU A 250 11.69 -10.87 28.70
C GLU A 250 11.69 -11.62 27.37
N PHE A 251 10.50 -11.98 26.89
CA PHE A 251 10.26 -12.73 25.66
C PHE A 251 9.37 -11.97 24.68
N VAL A 252 9.50 -12.26 23.39
CA VAL A 252 8.59 -11.67 22.37
C VAL A 252 7.14 -12.11 22.57
N THR A 253 6.93 -13.29 23.18
CA THR A 253 5.62 -13.82 23.52
C THR A 253 4.91 -12.98 24.57
N ASP A 254 5.64 -12.35 25.49
CA ASP A 254 5.04 -11.45 26.50
C ASP A 254 4.38 -10.26 25.81
N ILE A 255 5.06 -9.69 24.81
CA ILE A 255 4.54 -8.58 23.98
C ILE A 255 3.34 -9.06 23.18
N ARG A 256 3.43 -10.24 22.54
CA ARG A 256 2.33 -10.83 21.75
C ARG A 256 1.09 -11.02 22.63
N ASP A 257 1.24 -11.60 23.81
CA ASP A 257 0.14 -11.97 24.69
C ASP A 257 -0.53 -10.72 25.29
N GLU A 258 0.24 -9.68 25.60
CA GLU A 258 -0.33 -8.39 25.98
C GLU A 258 -1.21 -7.80 24.87
N VAL A 259 -0.72 -7.75 23.63
CA VAL A 259 -1.50 -7.21 22.50
C VAL A 259 -2.73 -8.09 22.25
N LYS A 260 -2.57 -9.42 22.29
CA LYS A 260 -3.66 -10.37 22.05
C LYS A 260 -4.76 -10.23 23.09
N ALA A 261 -4.42 -10.14 24.38
CA ALA A 261 -5.39 -9.93 25.45
C ALA A 261 -6.19 -8.62 25.26
N LYS A 262 -5.53 -7.53 24.84
CA LYS A 262 -6.20 -6.26 24.51
C LYS A 262 -7.16 -6.41 23.33
N VAL A 263 -6.78 -7.17 22.31
CA VAL A 263 -7.59 -7.43 21.13
C VAL A 263 -8.82 -8.28 21.47
N GLU A 264 -8.65 -9.32 22.29
CA GLU A 264 -9.74 -10.19 22.75
C GLU A 264 -10.74 -9.46 23.66
N ALA A 265 -10.28 -8.43 24.38
CA ALA A 265 -11.13 -7.55 25.18
C ALA A 265 -11.92 -6.51 24.36
N MET A 266 -11.68 -6.39 23.04
CA MET A 266 -12.43 -5.45 22.22
C MET A 266 -13.89 -5.88 22.04
N SER A 267 -14.79 -4.92 22.13
CA SER A 267 -16.17 -5.13 21.67
C SER A 267 -16.19 -5.43 20.17
N PRO A 268 -17.06 -6.35 19.70
CA PRO A 268 -17.25 -6.59 18.28
C PRO A 268 -17.53 -5.29 17.52
N TYR A 269 -16.90 -5.12 16.36
CA TYR A 269 -17.13 -3.95 15.51
C TYR A 269 -18.61 -3.89 15.12
N GLN A 270 -19.25 -2.75 15.41
CA GLN A 270 -20.61 -2.44 14.97
C GLN A 270 -20.53 -1.48 13.77
N PRO A 271 -20.92 -1.92 12.56
CA PRO A 271 -20.95 -1.03 11.40
C PRO A 271 -21.90 0.14 11.66
N LYS A 272 -21.38 1.36 11.56
CA LYS A 272 -22.20 2.57 11.59
C LYS A 272 -22.78 2.84 10.20
N PRO A 273 -24.02 3.36 10.09
CA PRO A 273 -24.54 3.85 8.81
C PRO A 273 -23.57 4.85 8.17
N VAL A 274 -23.33 4.71 6.87
CA VAL A 274 -22.50 5.62 6.10
C VAL A 274 -23.37 6.56 5.27
N SER A 275 -23.12 7.86 5.41
CA SER A 275 -23.62 8.85 4.48
C SER A 275 -22.54 9.14 3.44
N LEU A 276 -22.90 9.08 2.17
CA LEU A 276 -22.01 9.56 1.12
C LEU A 276 -22.11 11.08 1.10
N GLY A 277 -20.99 11.74 1.42
CA GLY A 277 -20.84 13.18 1.23
C GLY A 277 -20.75 13.54 -0.25
N GLU A 278 -20.31 14.77 -0.52
CA GLU A 278 -20.06 15.25 -1.88
C GLU A 278 -19.09 14.33 -2.63
N LYS A 279 -19.46 13.96 -3.86
CA LYS A 279 -18.63 13.14 -4.73
C LYS A 279 -17.36 13.93 -5.10
N PRO A 280 -16.16 13.39 -4.85
CA PRO A 280 -14.93 14.09 -5.21
C PRO A 280 -14.87 14.38 -6.72
N ALA A 281 -14.44 15.59 -7.07
CA ALA A 281 -14.24 15.97 -8.46
C ALA A 281 -13.04 15.22 -9.06
N LEU A 282 -13.23 14.68 -10.26
CA LEU A 282 -12.16 14.01 -10.99
C LEU A 282 -11.29 15.05 -11.69
N LYS A 283 -10.00 15.00 -11.41
CA LYS A 283 -9.03 15.81 -12.13
C LYS A 283 -8.69 15.13 -13.45
N LYS A 284 -8.63 15.91 -14.53
CA LYS A 284 -8.14 15.44 -15.83
C LYS A 284 -6.61 15.40 -15.82
N GLY A 285 -6.04 14.45 -16.54
CA GLY A 285 -4.60 14.26 -16.67
C GLY A 285 -4.19 12.81 -16.44
N LEU A 286 -2.88 12.56 -16.43
CA LEU A 286 -2.32 11.23 -16.23
C LEU A 286 -2.01 11.01 -14.76
N LEU A 287 -2.80 10.14 -14.12
CA LEU A 287 -2.58 9.70 -12.75
C LEU A 287 -1.49 8.63 -12.73
N ARG A 288 -0.43 8.87 -11.96
CA ARG A 288 0.64 7.89 -11.78
C ARG A 288 0.19 6.73 -10.90
N MET A 289 0.19 5.55 -11.49
CA MET A 289 0.15 4.29 -10.77
C MET A 289 1.59 3.80 -10.53
N GLY A 290 1.98 3.73 -9.25
CA GLY A 290 3.31 3.30 -8.84
C GLY A 290 3.35 1.84 -8.40
N ALA A 291 3.15 0.91 -9.33
CA ALA A 291 3.21 -0.51 -8.99
C ALA A 291 4.63 -0.90 -8.55
N TYR A 292 4.75 -1.66 -7.46
CA TYR A 292 6.01 -2.31 -7.11
C TYR A 292 6.19 -3.57 -7.93
N PRO A 293 7.32 -3.73 -8.65
CA PRO A 293 7.71 -5.05 -9.12
C PRO A 293 7.77 -6.03 -7.93
N PRO A 294 7.30 -7.29 -8.08
CA PRO A 294 7.33 -8.26 -6.98
C PRO A 294 8.71 -8.48 -6.37
N SER A 295 9.76 -8.27 -7.15
CA SER A 295 11.16 -8.34 -6.73
C SER A 295 11.63 -7.14 -5.89
N CYS A 296 10.81 -6.11 -5.72
CA CYS A 296 11.23 -4.83 -5.16
C CYS A 296 10.31 -4.29 -4.04
N VAL A 297 9.40 -5.12 -3.51
CA VAL A 297 8.40 -4.70 -2.52
C VAL A 297 8.96 -4.38 -1.14
N ASP A 298 10.13 -4.92 -0.78
CA ASP A 298 10.77 -4.68 0.52
C ASP A 298 12.29 -4.89 0.46
N GLY A 299 12.96 -4.60 1.58
CA GLY A 299 14.41 -4.74 1.70
C GLY A 299 14.96 -6.16 1.53
N VAL A 300 14.15 -7.19 1.79
CA VAL A 300 14.57 -8.60 1.64
C VAL A 300 14.53 -8.97 0.17
N VAL A 301 13.41 -8.77 -0.51
CA VAL A 301 13.27 -9.19 -1.92
C VAL A 301 14.15 -8.38 -2.85
N ARG A 302 14.40 -7.09 -2.55
CA ARG A 302 15.35 -6.24 -3.29
C ARG A 302 16.77 -6.82 -3.31
N ARG A 303 17.09 -7.70 -2.36
CA ARG A 303 18.40 -8.32 -2.19
C ARG A 303 18.40 -9.83 -2.47
N ALA A 304 17.27 -10.38 -2.90
CA ALA A 304 17.15 -11.78 -3.27
C ALA A 304 17.60 -12.00 -4.72
N LYS A 305 18.89 -12.36 -4.91
CA LYS A 305 19.50 -12.56 -6.25
C LYS A 305 18.64 -13.42 -7.19
N ALA A 306 18.13 -14.55 -6.72
CA ALA A 306 17.30 -15.45 -7.52
C ALA A 306 16.02 -14.78 -8.04
N LEU A 307 15.43 -13.85 -7.28
CA LEU A 307 14.27 -13.06 -7.73
C LEU A 307 14.69 -11.96 -8.71
N GLN A 308 15.83 -11.31 -8.47
CA GLN A 308 16.37 -10.26 -9.34
C GLN A 308 16.75 -10.81 -10.73
N GLU A 309 17.12 -12.08 -10.83
CA GLU A 309 17.44 -12.76 -12.09
C GLU A 309 16.21 -13.24 -12.87
N THR A 310 15.00 -13.11 -12.32
CA THR A 310 13.77 -13.49 -13.03
C THR A 310 13.32 -12.42 -14.02
N ASN A 311 12.60 -12.85 -15.07
CA ASN A 311 11.96 -11.95 -16.03
C ASN A 311 10.89 -11.02 -15.41
N HIS A 312 10.58 -11.17 -14.12
CA HIS A 312 9.60 -10.37 -13.39
C HIS A 312 10.21 -9.14 -12.71
N GLN A 313 11.51 -8.89 -12.86
CA GLN A 313 12.16 -7.70 -12.31
C GLN A 313 11.48 -6.40 -12.79
N GLY A 314 10.92 -6.43 -14.01
CA GLY A 314 10.36 -5.26 -14.67
C GLY A 314 11.47 -4.29 -15.07
N THR A 315 11.40 -3.72 -16.27
CA THR A 315 12.27 -2.60 -16.64
C THR A 315 11.63 -1.30 -16.17
N ALA A 316 12.42 -0.38 -15.61
CA ALA A 316 11.92 0.96 -15.32
C ALA A 316 11.48 1.64 -16.63
N SER A 317 10.17 1.85 -16.79
CA SER A 317 9.56 2.40 -17.99
C SER A 317 8.40 3.33 -17.65
N ILE A 318 8.06 4.20 -18.60
CA ILE A 318 6.82 4.97 -18.59
C ILE A 318 5.78 4.19 -19.40
N GLY A 319 4.92 3.47 -18.69
CA GLY A 319 3.84 2.68 -19.28
C GLY A 319 2.63 3.55 -19.61
N LEU A 320 2.21 3.52 -20.87
CA LEU A 320 1.03 4.23 -21.38
C LEU A 320 0.23 3.31 -22.29
N ASN A 321 -1.09 3.48 -22.35
CA ASN A 321 -1.84 2.87 -23.45
C ASN A 321 -1.55 3.59 -24.77
N GLU A 322 -1.85 2.94 -25.90
CA GLU A 322 -1.53 3.46 -27.22
C GLU A 322 -2.21 4.81 -27.53
N LYS A 323 -3.42 5.04 -27.01
CA LYS A 323 -4.16 6.29 -27.21
C LYS A 323 -3.48 7.46 -26.52
N GLU A 324 -3.08 7.29 -25.26
CA GLU A 324 -2.37 8.32 -24.49
C GLU A 324 -0.98 8.59 -25.06
N ALA A 325 -0.24 7.53 -25.45
CA ALA A 325 1.06 7.68 -26.09
C ALA A 325 0.97 8.50 -27.40
N LYS A 326 -0.01 8.19 -28.28
CA LYS A 326 -0.26 8.96 -29.50
C LYS A 326 -0.65 10.41 -29.22
N ALA A 327 -1.49 10.66 -28.22
CA ALA A 327 -1.90 12.00 -27.84
C ALA A 327 -0.73 12.86 -27.32
N LEU A 328 0.27 12.21 -26.72
CA LEU A 328 1.52 12.85 -26.26
C LEU A 328 2.61 12.91 -27.34
N GLY A 329 2.43 12.25 -28.49
CA GLY A 329 3.44 12.17 -29.54
C GLY A 329 4.59 11.20 -29.22
N PHE A 330 4.37 10.23 -28.33
CA PHE A 330 5.38 9.27 -27.90
C PHE A 330 5.25 7.94 -28.64
N ASN A 331 6.39 7.33 -28.99
CA ASN A 331 6.52 6.00 -29.58
C ASN A 331 7.12 5.02 -28.58
N LEU A 332 6.92 3.72 -28.84
CA LEU A 332 7.55 2.65 -28.06
C LEU A 332 9.08 2.82 -28.07
N GLY A 333 9.68 2.84 -26.87
CA GLY A 333 11.13 2.97 -26.69
C GLY A 333 11.64 4.40 -26.61
N ASP A 334 10.82 5.42 -26.92
CA ASP A 334 11.22 6.83 -26.78
C ASP A 334 11.64 7.12 -25.34
N ARG A 335 12.74 7.85 -25.16
CA ARG A 335 13.18 8.28 -23.83
C ARG A 335 12.51 9.61 -23.49
N VAL A 336 11.53 9.58 -22.60
CA VAL A 336 10.75 10.77 -22.24
C VAL A 336 10.94 11.10 -20.77
N THR A 337 10.83 12.39 -20.44
CA THR A 337 11.04 12.87 -19.07
C THR A 337 9.70 13.16 -18.40
N ALA A 338 9.36 12.37 -17.39
CA ALA A 338 8.25 12.64 -16.49
C ALA A 338 8.67 13.67 -15.43
N ILE A 339 7.78 14.60 -15.11
CA ILE A 339 7.96 15.68 -14.14
C ILE A 339 6.85 15.59 -13.10
N GLN A 340 7.23 15.67 -11.83
CA GLN A 340 6.27 15.69 -10.72
C GLN A 340 6.87 16.37 -9.49
N GLY A 341 6.19 17.40 -8.95
CA GLY A 341 6.58 18.05 -7.70
C GLY A 341 8.03 18.54 -7.68
N GLY A 342 8.54 19.06 -8.81
CA GLY A 342 9.94 19.49 -8.95
C GLY A 342 10.96 18.37 -9.16
N THR A 343 10.55 17.10 -9.12
CA THR A 343 11.39 15.95 -9.47
C THR A 343 11.17 15.51 -10.91
N ARG A 344 12.18 14.85 -11.48
CA ARG A 344 12.21 14.43 -12.88
C ARG A 344 12.76 13.01 -12.98
N VAL A 345 12.23 12.22 -13.91
CA VAL A 345 12.79 10.91 -14.27
C VAL A 345 12.67 10.70 -15.78
N THR A 346 13.74 10.21 -16.41
CA THR A 346 13.77 9.93 -17.85
C THR A 346 13.84 8.43 -18.09
N LEU A 347 12.78 7.85 -18.64
CA LEU A 347 12.64 6.41 -18.85
C LEU A 347 12.17 6.13 -20.29
N PRO A 348 12.44 4.91 -20.82
CA PRO A 348 11.84 4.48 -22.08
C PRO A 348 10.31 4.35 -21.94
N VAL A 349 9.60 4.73 -22.99
CA VAL A 349 8.16 4.52 -23.12
C VAL A 349 7.87 3.05 -23.40
N LEU A 350 6.90 2.49 -22.68
CA LEU A 350 6.34 1.17 -22.91
C LEU A 350 4.86 1.32 -23.26
N ILE A 351 4.43 0.71 -24.37
CA ILE A 351 3.01 0.66 -24.73
C ILE A 351 2.37 -0.54 -24.03
N ASP A 352 1.42 -0.26 -23.13
CA ASP A 352 0.65 -1.25 -22.39
C ASP A 352 -0.85 -0.94 -22.49
N ASN A 353 -1.51 -1.59 -23.46
CA ASN A 353 -2.95 -1.42 -23.71
C ASN A 353 -3.85 -2.05 -22.62
N ARG A 354 -3.27 -2.66 -21.58
CA ARG A 354 -4.03 -3.05 -20.39
C ARG A 354 -4.35 -1.84 -19.51
N LEU A 355 -3.59 -0.75 -19.61
CA LEU A 355 -3.78 0.45 -18.81
C LEU A 355 -5.03 1.21 -19.26
N ALA A 356 -5.86 1.62 -18.30
CA ALA A 356 -6.99 2.50 -18.53
C ALA A 356 -6.54 3.88 -19.04
N ASP A 357 -7.43 4.56 -19.76
CA ASP A 357 -7.25 5.98 -20.10
C ASP A 357 -7.01 6.82 -18.83
N GLY A 358 -6.15 7.82 -18.94
CA GLY A 358 -5.76 8.66 -17.79
C GLY A 358 -4.82 7.98 -16.78
N ILE A 359 -4.31 6.77 -17.02
CA ILE A 359 -3.29 6.12 -16.19
C ILE A 359 -1.92 6.17 -16.87
N VAL A 360 -0.90 6.51 -16.08
CA VAL A 360 0.50 6.28 -16.44
C VAL A 360 1.15 5.36 -15.40
N SER A 361 1.77 4.27 -15.86
CA SER A 361 2.49 3.36 -14.97
C SER A 361 3.96 3.77 -14.90
N ILE A 362 4.41 4.22 -13.73
CA ILE A 362 5.83 4.49 -13.46
C ILE A 362 6.15 3.78 -12.14
N PRO A 363 6.93 2.68 -12.17
CA PRO A 363 7.08 1.79 -11.02
C PRO A 363 7.70 2.49 -9.80
N MET A 364 7.51 1.85 -8.64
CA MET A 364 8.21 2.18 -7.40
C MET A 364 9.21 1.09 -7.04
N GLY A 365 10.13 1.40 -6.13
CA GLY A 365 11.07 0.43 -5.57
C GLY A 365 12.25 0.07 -6.48
N LEU A 366 12.30 0.60 -7.71
CA LEU A 366 13.44 0.46 -8.62
C LEU A 366 14.45 1.59 -8.44
N PRO A 367 15.77 1.32 -8.54
CA PRO A 367 16.81 2.34 -8.45
C PRO A 367 16.62 3.53 -9.39
N GLU A 368 16.16 3.29 -10.62
CA GLU A 368 15.95 4.31 -11.65
C GLU A 368 14.80 5.27 -11.32
N THR A 369 13.88 4.83 -10.45
CA THR A 369 12.73 5.62 -9.98
C THR A 369 12.87 6.07 -8.53
N ALA A 370 14.01 5.78 -7.90
CA ALA A 370 14.28 6.16 -6.51
C ALA A 370 14.16 7.67 -6.34
N GLY A 371 13.37 8.12 -5.37
CA GLY A 371 13.17 9.56 -5.14
C GLY A 371 12.28 10.28 -6.15
N PHE A 372 11.72 9.61 -7.17
CA PHE A 372 10.83 10.28 -8.13
C PHE A 372 9.41 10.39 -7.58
N GLY A 373 8.96 11.64 -7.35
CA GLY A 373 7.56 12.07 -7.30
C GLY A 373 6.59 11.37 -6.34
N GLU A 374 5.38 11.93 -6.19
CA GLU A 374 4.31 11.29 -5.42
C GLU A 374 3.60 10.19 -6.23
N VAL A 375 3.28 9.09 -5.56
CA VAL A 375 2.49 8.00 -6.18
C VAL A 375 1.01 8.24 -5.94
N MET A 376 0.17 7.83 -6.91
CA MET A 376 -1.24 8.19 -6.94
C MET A 376 -1.48 9.70 -7.06
N ALA A 377 -0.56 10.40 -7.72
CA ALA A 377 -0.67 11.81 -8.07
C ALA A 377 -0.47 12.04 -9.57
N PHE A 378 -0.90 13.21 -10.07
CA PHE A 378 -0.79 13.54 -11.48
C PHE A 378 0.67 13.78 -11.88
N VAL A 379 1.01 13.37 -13.10
CA VAL A 379 2.34 13.52 -13.70
C VAL A 379 2.23 14.33 -14.98
N GLU A 380 3.23 15.17 -15.20
CA GLU A 380 3.43 15.92 -16.44
C GLU A 380 4.64 15.37 -17.18
N PHE A 381 4.77 15.72 -18.46
CA PHE A 381 5.92 15.34 -19.28
C PHE A 381 6.58 16.59 -19.82
N ASP A 382 7.91 16.57 -19.85
CA ASP A 382 8.66 17.62 -20.52
C ASP A 382 8.35 17.61 -22.02
N ARG A 383 7.98 18.79 -22.55
CA ARG A 383 7.66 18.99 -23.97
C ARG A 383 8.76 19.77 -24.71
N GLU A 384 9.79 20.26 -24.02
CA GLU A 384 10.84 21.12 -24.61
C GLU A 384 12.08 20.35 -25.10
N GLY A 385 11.97 19.04 -25.32
CA GLY A 385 13.08 18.18 -25.76
C GLY A 385 12.86 17.39 -27.05
N LEU A 386 11.88 17.77 -27.88
CA LEU A 386 11.67 17.25 -29.24
C LEU A 386 12.35 18.13 -30.29
#